data_AF-H5WXY8-F1
#
_entry.id   AF-H5WXY8-F1
#
_cell.length_a   1.000
_cell.length_b   1.000
_cell.length_c   1.000
_cell.angle_alpha   90.00
_cell.angle_beta   90.00
_cell.angle_gamma   90.00
#
_symmetry.space_group_name_H-M   'P 1'
#
loop_
_entity.id
_entity.type
_entity.pdbx_description
1 polymer ?
#
loop_
_entity_poly.entity_id
_entity_poly.type
_entity_poly.pdbx_seq_one_letter_code
_entity_poly.pdbx_strand_id
1 'polypeptide(L)'
;MALDRVWIRTLGDGLIRADQVIGISTHRTPALSGKPGRWLLTAALGMPAGSGSSEGWDLTNLHRTLAQADAEPKHAPEALAQVLARFTTSSTAGILIPVVCDSARGEVRFDFTPFDGGNGNGNGVPLTKVITRDSVGV
;
A
#
# COMPACT_ATOMS: atom_id res chain seq x y z
N MET A 1 -1.86 18.58 -7.23
CA MET A 1 -2.58 17.37 -7.72
C MET A 1 -3.19 16.68 -6.51
N ALA A 2 -4.26 15.89 -6.66
CA ALA A 2 -4.75 15.11 -5.51
C ALA A 2 -3.64 14.12 -5.07
N LEU A 3 -3.44 13.94 -3.76
CA LEU A 3 -2.48 13.00 -3.16
C LEU A 3 -0.98 13.30 -3.33
N ASP A 4 -0.59 14.46 -3.87
CA ASP A 4 0.83 14.84 -4.05
C ASP A 4 1.61 15.04 -2.75
N ARG A 5 0.90 15.16 -1.62
CA ARG A 5 1.46 15.27 -0.25
C ARG A 5 1.29 14.00 0.57
N VAL A 6 0.74 12.94 -0.01
CA VAL A 6 0.57 11.64 0.64
C VAL A 6 1.65 10.69 0.12
N TRP A 7 2.41 10.12 1.06
CA TRP A 7 3.44 9.14 0.79
C TRP A 7 3.00 7.77 1.30
N ILE A 8 3.44 6.69 0.66
CA ILE A 8 3.18 5.32 1.10
C ILE A 8 4.52 4.67 1.44
N ARG A 9 4.64 4.11 2.64
CA ARG A 9 5.80 3.33 3.06
C ARG A 9 5.82 1.99 2.33
N THR A 10 6.97 1.68 1.75
CA THR A 10 7.26 0.38 1.14
C THR A 10 7.87 -0.56 2.17
N LEU A 11 7.80 -1.88 1.93
CA LEU A 11 8.40 -2.90 2.79
C LEU A 11 9.93 -2.75 2.91
N GLY A 12 10.60 -2.23 1.87
CA GLY A 12 12.05 -1.98 1.85
C GLY A 12 12.46 -0.59 2.34
N ASP A 13 11.74 -0.03 3.31
CA ASP A 13 11.96 1.28 3.95
C ASP A 13 11.88 2.54 3.05
N GLY A 14 11.70 2.39 1.74
CA GLY A 14 11.46 3.50 0.81
C GLY A 14 10.07 4.13 0.96
N LEU A 15 9.90 5.32 0.38
CA LEU A 15 8.63 6.02 0.24
C LEU A 15 8.28 6.19 -1.24
N ILE A 16 7.02 5.98 -1.58
CA ILE A 16 6.46 6.32 -2.90
C ILE A 16 5.39 7.39 -2.76
N ARG A 17 5.22 8.22 -3.78
CA ARG A 17 4.11 9.19 -3.81
C ARG A 17 2.81 8.49 -4.19
N ALA A 18 1.74 8.78 -3.46
CA ALA A 18 0.44 8.16 -3.71
C ALA A 18 -0.18 8.59 -5.05
N ASP A 19 0.08 9.81 -5.52
CA ASP A 19 -0.39 10.29 -6.82
C ASP A 19 0.32 9.64 -8.02
N GLN A 20 1.41 8.90 -7.79
CA GLN A 20 2.11 8.14 -8.83
C GLN A 20 1.62 6.69 -8.96
N VAL A 21 0.74 6.24 -8.06
CA VAL A 21 0.21 4.87 -8.09
C VAL A 21 -0.83 4.74 -9.19
N ILE A 22 -0.59 3.83 -10.14
CA ILE A 22 -1.49 3.52 -11.26
C ILE A 22 -2.16 2.15 -11.13
N GLY A 23 -1.75 1.35 -10.14
CA GLY A 23 -2.32 0.04 -9.89
C GLY A 23 -1.90 -0.50 -8.52
N ILE A 24 -2.78 -1.29 -7.93
CA ILE A 24 -2.53 -2.00 -6.66
C ILE A 24 -2.90 -3.45 -6.91
N SER A 25 -2.01 -4.38 -6.58
CA SER A 25 -2.25 -5.80 -6.82
C SER A 25 -1.61 -6.68 -5.78
N THR A 26 -2.07 -7.93 -5.74
CA THR A 26 -1.48 -9.00 -4.96
C THR A 26 -0.86 -10.03 -5.89
N HIS A 27 0.29 -10.58 -5.50
CA HIS A 27 0.85 -11.72 -6.20
C HIS A 27 1.70 -12.57 -5.26
N ARG A 28 1.85 -13.85 -5.59
CA ARG A 28 2.65 -14.78 -4.81
C ARG A 28 4.06 -14.88 -5.39
N THR A 29 5.07 -14.80 -4.53
CA THR A 29 6.44 -15.11 -4.94
C THR A 29 6.58 -16.61 -5.22
N PRO A 30 7.48 -17.02 -6.12
CA PRO A 30 7.84 -18.42 -6.28
C PRO A 30 8.28 -19.03 -4.94
N ALA A 31 7.92 -20.28 -4.71
CA ALA A 31 8.51 -21.06 -3.63
C ALA A 31 9.90 -21.54 -4.08
N LEU A 32 10.90 -21.38 -3.22
CA LEU A 32 12.26 -21.89 -3.43
C LEU A 32 12.54 -22.99 -2.40
N SER A 33 13.50 -23.87 -2.66
CA SER A 33 13.88 -24.91 -1.70
C SER A 33 14.24 -24.28 -0.35
N GLY A 34 13.54 -24.67 0.72
CA GLY A 34 13.71 -24.12 2.06
C GLY A 34 13.10 -22.72 2.30
N LYS A 35 12.48 -22.08 1.29
CA LYS A 35 11.83 -20.76 1.44
C LYS A 35 10.39 -20.81 0.88
N PRO A 36 9.36 -20.81 1.74
CA PRO A 36 7.99 -20.80 1.28
C PRO A 36 7.69 -19.52 0.49
N GLY A 37 6.90 -19.65 -0.57
CA GLY A 37 6.41 -18.50 -1.32
C GLY A 37 5.54 -17.61 -0.44
N ARG A 38 5.72 -16.30 -0.53
CA ARG A 38 5.00 -15.29 0.24
C ARG A 38 4.08 -14.48 -0.66
N TRP A 39 2.98 -13.99 -0.11
CA TRP A 39 2.11 -13.07 -0.83
C TRP A 39 2.60 -11.65 -0.65
N LEU A 40 2.70 -10.91 -1.75
CA LEU A 40 3.09 -9.52 -1.78
C LEU A 40 1.87 -8.67 -2.11
N LEU A 41 1.68 -7.59 -1.35
CA LEU A 41 0.87 -6.45 -1.78
C LEU A 41 1.81 -5.46 -2.46
N THR A 42 1.52 -5.06 -3.69
CA THR A 42 2.37 -4.14 -4.45
C THR A 42 1.61 -2.97 -5.05
N ALA A 43 2.31 -1.86 -5.22
CA ALA A 43 1.87 -0.72 -6.01
C ALA A 43 2.66 -0.66 -7.32
N ALA A 44 1.97 -0.47 -8.44
CA ALA A 44 2.55 -0.13 -9.73
C ALA A 44 2.60 1.40 -9.86
N LEU A 45 3.75 1.94 -10.27
CA LEU A 45 3.94 3.36 -10.48
C LEU A 45 3.88 3.72 -11.97
N GLY A 46 3.28 4.87 -12.28
CA GLY A 46 3.22 5.41 -13.65
C GLY A 46 4.55 5.94 -14.19
N MET A 47 5.62 5.86 -13.40
CA MET A 47 6.97 6.18 -13.85
C MET A 47 7.62 4.93 -14.43
N PRO A 48 7.94 4.90 -15.73
CA PRO A 48 8.56 3.74 -16.35
C PRO A 48 9.96 3.54 -15.76
N ALA A 49 10.31 2.28 -15.51
CA ALA A 49 11.68 1.86 -15.23
C ALA A 49 12.14 0.95 -16.36
N GLY A 50 13.38 1.11 -16.80
CA GLY A 50 13.85 0.43 -17.98
C GLY A 50 15.34 0.53 -18.18
N SER A 51 15.82 -0.24 -19.15
CA SER A 51 17.21 -0.21 -19.62
C SER A 51 17.23 -0.10 -21.14
N GLY A 52 18.18 0.67 -21.66
CA GLY A 52 18.40 0.81 -23.10
C GLY A 52 19.48 -0.14 -23.61
N SER A 53 19.32 -0.60 -24.85
CA SER A 53 20.35 -1.20 -25.68
C SER A 53 20.49 -0.42 -27.00
N SER A 54 21.45 -0.79 -27.85
CA SER A 54 21.57 -0.21 -29.20
C SER A 54 20.35 -0.49 -30.09
N GLU A 55 19.50 -1.44 -29.72
CA GLU A 55 18.31 -1.85 -30.48
C GLU A 55 17.00 -1.23 -29.94
N GLY A 56 17.02 -0.59 -28.77
CA GLY A 56 15.84 0.09 -28.22
C GLY A 56 15.81 0.23 -26.70
N TRP A 57 14.66 0.66 -26.18
CA TRP A 57 14.38 0.80 -24.75
C TRP A 57 13.36 -0.25 -24.32
N ASP A 58 13.71 -1.06 -23.31
CA ASP A 58 12.73 -1.90 -22.61
C ASP A 58 12.19 -1.11 -21.41
N LEU A 59 10.89 -0.82 -21.42
CA LEU A 59 10.21 -0.05 -20.39
C LEU A 59 9.16 -0.92 -19.70
N THR A 60 9.21 -0.97 -18.38
CA THR A 60 8.22 -1.67 -17.56
C THR A 60 7.69 -0.77 -16.46
N ASN A 61 6.49 -1.07 -15.98
CA ASN A 61 5.96 -0.40 -14.80
C ASN A 61 6.79 -0.74 -13.58
N LEU A 62 7.13 0.28 -12.81
CA LEU A 62 7.90 0.10 -11.60
C LEU A 62 6.99 -0.42 -10.48
N HIS A 63 7.19 -1.68 -10.08
CA HIS A 63 6.48 -2.26 -8.94
C HIS A 63 7.24 -2.03 -7.63
N ARG A 64 6.50 -1.72 -6.57
CA ARG A 64 7.02 -1.53 -5.20
C ARG A 64 6.22 -2.36 -4.22
N THR A 65 6.90 -3.16 -3.43
CA THR A 65 6.28 -3.99 -2.39
C THR A 65 5.89 -3.13 -1.19
N LEU A 66 4.62 -3.20 -0.81
CA LEU A 66 4.05 -2.46 0.31
C LEU A 66 4.03 -3.32 1.58
N ALA A 67 3.62 -4.59 1.44
CA ALA A 67 3.55 -5.54 2.54
C ALA A 67 3.79 -6.97 2.02
N GLN A 68 4.16 -7.86 2.94
CA GLN A 68 4.34 -9.29 2.68
C GLN A 68 3.61 -10.11 3.75
N ALA A 69 2.86 -11.12 3.32
CA ALA A 69 2.09 -12.01 4.19
C ALA A 69 2.21 -13.49 3.78
N ASP A 70 1.74 -14.38 4.64
CA ASP A 70 1.77 -15.83 4.43
C ASP A 70 0.57 -16.29 3.60
N ALA A 71 -0.59 -15.67 3.82
CA ALA A 71 -1.79 -15.82 3.01
C ALA A 71 -2.04 -14.59 2.13
N GLU A 72 -2.90 -14.77 1.13
CA GLU A 72 -3.25 -13.72 0.18
C GLU A 72 -3.97 -12.56 0.88
N PRO A 73 -3.49 -11.31 0.75
CA PRO A 73 -4.16 -10.15 1.33
C PRO A 73 -5.28 -9.66 0.42
N LYS A 74 -6.34 -10.47 0.29
CA LYS A 74 -7.42 -10.35 -0.71
C LYS A 74 -8.11 -8.99 -0.76
N HIS A 75 -8.28 -8.34 0.40
CA HIS A 75 -9.01 -7.07 0.52
C HIS A 75 -8.09 -5.85 0.62
N ALA A 76 -6.77 -6.07 0.65
CA ALA A 76 -5.82 -4.99 0.85
C ALA A 76 -5.76 -4.00 -0.33
N PRO A 77 -5.87 -4.43 -1.61
CA PRO A 77 -5.96 -3.50 -2.73
C PRO A 77 -7.13 -2.53 -2.63
N GLU A 78 -8.34 -3.05 -2.36
CA GLU A 78 -9.56 -2.26 -2.24
C GLU A 78 -9.52 -1.36 -1.01
N ALA A 79 -9.05 -1.87 0.13
CA ALA A 79 -8.89 -1.08 1.35
C ALA A 79 -7.91 0.09 1.14
N LEU A 80 -6.79 -0.11 0.44
CA LEU A 80 -5.86 0.96 0.10
C LEU A 80 -6.52 1.99 -0.82
N ALA A 81 -7.20 1.54 -1.88
CA ALA A 81 -7.90 2.43 -2.81
C ALA A 81 -8.95 3.29 -2.09
N GLN A 82 -9.71 2.72 -1.15
CA GLN A 82 -10.68 3.44 -0.34
C GLN A 82 -10.02 4.51 0.55
N VAL A 83 -8.88 4.20 1.18
CA VAL A 83 -8.14 5.17 1.99
C VAL A 83 -7.61 6.33 1.13
N LEU A 84 -7.01 6.02 -0.02
CA LEU A 84 -6.54 7.04 -0.96
C LEU A 84 -7.68 7.91 -1.46
N ALA A 85 -8.83 7.32 -1.82
CA ALA A 85 -10.02 8.06 -2.23
C ALA A 85 -10.46 9.07 -1.16
N ARG A 86 -10.46 8.69 0.12
CA ARG A 86 -10.78 9.63 1.22
C ARG A 86 -9.79 10.80 1.27
N PHE A 87 -8.50 10.53 1.10
CA PHE A 87 -7.47 11.58 1.08
C PHE A 87 -7.53 12.49 -0.14
N THR A 88 -8.17 12.10 -1.25
CA THR A 88 -8.38 13.03 -2.37
C THR A 88 -9.33 14.17 -2.02
N THR A 89 -10.22 13.95 -1.04
CA THR A 89 -11.24 14.93 -0.62
C THR A 89 -10.77 15.86 0.50
N SER A 90 -9.65 15.52 1.15
CA SER A 90 -9.05 16.29 2.24
C SER A 90 -7.67 16.82 1.84
N SER A 91 -7.27 18.00 2.32
CA SER A 91 -5.90 18.51 2.10
C SER A 91 -4.88 17.80 3.01
N THR A 92 -4.89 16.47 3.00
CA THR A 92 -4.11 15.60 3.87
C THR A 92 -2.66 15.50 3.40
N ALA A 93 -1.71 15.63 4.32
CA ALA A 93 -0.28 15.47 4.09
C ALA A 93 0.33 14.54 5.14
N GLY A 94 1.05 13.49 4.71
CA GLY A 94 1.63 12.53 5.62
C GLY A 94 2.04 11.21 4.98
N ILE A 95 2.30 10.21 5.82
CA ILE A 95 2.77 8.88 5.42
C ILE A 95 1.71 7.84 5.76
N LEU A 96 1.27 7.08 4.76
CA LEU A 96 0.49 5.88 4.88
C LEU A 96 1.41 4.67 5.07
N ILE A 97 1.14 3.84 6.06
CA ILE A 97 1.97 2.70 6.47
C ILE A 97 1.13 1.44 6.39
N PRO A 98 1.42 0.52 5.44
CA PRO A 98 0.86 -0.82 5.45
C PRO A 98 1.36 -1.59 6.68
N VAL A 99 0.45 -2.18 7.45
CA VAL A 99 0.73 -2.96 8.65
C VAL A 99 0.08 -4.33 8.52
N VAL A 100 0.90 -5.38 8.46
CA VAL A 100 0.43 -6.77 8.49
C VAL A 100 -0.02 -7.08 9.92
N CYS A 101 -1.33 -7.27 10.09
CA CYS A 101 -1.95 -7.52 11.40
C CYS A 101 -1.98 -9.02 11.73
N ASP A 102 -2.30 -9.85 10.73
CA ASP A 102 -2.22 -11.31 10.81
C ASP A 102 -1.69 -11.84 9.47
N SER A 103 -0.43 -12.31 9.47
CA SER A 103 0.21 -12.82 8.25
C SER A 103 -0.46 -14.09 7.74
N ALA A 104 -0.97 -14.95 8.63
CA ALA A 104 -1.60 -16.21 8.26
C ALA A 104 -3.00 -16.01 7.66
N ARG A 105 -3.65 -14.89 7.96
CA ARG A 105 -4.93 -14.49 7.34
C ARG A 105 -4.78 -13.52 6.17
N GLY A 106 -3.59 -12.97 5.94
CA GLY A 106 -3.37 -11.95 4.91
C GLY A 106 -3.98 -10.59 5.30
N GLU A 107 -4.19 -10.32 6.59
CA GLU A 107 -4.81 -9.08 7.02
C GLU A 107 -3.80 -7.94 7.01
N VAL A 108 -4.04 -6.93 6.17
CA VAL A 108 -3.24 -5.70 6.07
C VAL A 108 -4.11 -4.51 6.39
N ARG A 109 -3.67 -3.69 7.34
CA ARG A 109 -4.25 -2.41 7.73
C ARG A 109 -3.38 -1.28 7.22
N PHE A 110 -3.95 -0.10 7.00
CA PHE A 110 -3.20 1.08 6.58
C PHE A 110 -3.26 2.15 7.65
N ASP A 111 -2.13 2.40 8.29
CA ASP A 111 -1.97 3.45 9.29
C ASP A 111 -1.54 4.74 8.63
N PHE A 112 -1.80 5.87 9.28
CA PHE A 112 -1.48 7.17 8.73
C PHE A 112 -0.82 8.07 9.78
N THR A 113 0.32 8.65 9.41
CA THR A 113 1.05 9.62 10.22
C THR A 113 1.05 10.96 9.48
N PRO A 114 0.32 11.98 9.96
CA PRO A 114 0.36 13.31 9.36
C PRO A 114 1.74 13.97 9.54
N PHE A 115 2.16 14.82 8.59
CA PHE A 115 3.40 15.59 8.74
C PHE A 115 3.27 16.71 9.77
N ASP A 116 2.12 17.38 9.77
CA ASP A 116 1.84 18.45 10.73
C ASP A 116 1.19 17.82 11.96
N GLY A 117 2.01 17.50 12.96
CA GLY A 117 1.59 17.04 14.29
C GLY A 117 0.87 18.12 15.09
N GLY A 118 -0.15 18.77 14.51
CA GLY A 118 -0.98 19.72 15.20
C GLY A 118 -1.79 19.02 16.27
N ASN A 119 -1.42 19.22 17.54
CA ASN A 119 -2.35 19.20 18.67
C ASN A 119 -3.46 20.24 18.39
N GLY A 120 -4.41 19.90 17.52
CA GLY A 120 -5.67 20.59 17.37
C GLY A 120 -6.66 19.93 18.31
N ASN A 121 -6.92 20.57 19.44
CA ASN A 121 -7.96 20.23 20.41
C ASN A 121 -9.11 19.38 19.83
N GLY A 122 -9.06 18.08 20.14
CA GLY A 122 -10.23 17.33 20.61
C GLY A 122 -11.38 17.03 19.65
N ASN A 123 -11.21 17.03 18.33
CA ASN A 123 -12.27 16.52 17.41
C ASN A 123 -11.75 15.79 16.16
N GLY A 124 -10.47 15.41 16.13
CA GLY A 124 -9.97 14.52 15.08
C GLY A 124 -10.56 13.13 15.25
N VAL A 125 -11.59 12.80 14.48
CA VAL A 125 -12.12 11.43 14.39
C VAL A 125 -10.92 10.52 14.15
N PRO A 126 -10.58 9.57 15.07
CA PRO A 126 -9.57 8.59 14.76
C PRO A 126 -10.04 7.91 13.48
N LEU A 127 -9.21 7.92 12.43
CA LEU A 127 -9.50 7.13 11.23
C LEU A 127 -9.74 5.72 11.73
N THR A 128 -11.03 5.37 11.74
CA THR A 128 -11.55 4.23 12.46
C THR A 128 -10.80 3.05 11.91
N LYS A 129 -10.18 2.27 12.82
CA LYS A 129 -9.70 0.91 12.58
C LYS A 129 -10.63 0.27 11.55
N VAL A 130 -10.23 0.21 10.28
CA VAL A 130 -10.97 -0.56 9.27
C VAL A 130 -10.61 -2.00 9.57
N ILE A 131 -11.29 -2.56 10.58
CA ILE A 131 -11.26 -3.98 10.86
C ILE A 131 -12.23 -4.60 9.85
N THR A 132 -11.71 -5.44 8.97
CA THR A 132 -12.49 -6.39 8.20
C THR A 132 -13.12 -7.38 9.21
N ARG A 133 -14.30 -7.06 9.73
CA ARG A 133 -15.10 -8.00 10.54
C ARG A 133 -16.04 -8.73 9.61
N ASP A 134 -15.69 -9.95 9.21
CA ASP A 134 -16.68 -10.96 8.86
C ASP A 134 -17.15 -11.62 10.16
N SER A 135 -18.34 -11.26 10.61
CA SER A 135 -19.08 -12.09 11.55
C SER A 135 -19.92 -13.07 10.74
N VAL A 136 -19.37 -14.28 10.55
CA VAL A 136 -20.16 -15.45 10.19
C VAL A 136 -20.90 -15.88 11.45
N GLY A 137 -22.18 -15.55 11.51
CA GLY A 137 -23.15 -16.13 12.44
C GLY A 137 -23.90 -17.25 11.74
N VAL A 138 -23.84 -18.42 12.38
CA VAL A 138 -24.56 -19.69 12.17
C VAL A 138 -25.97 -19.54 11.59
#